data_AF-A0A7X7EVK4-F1
#
_entry.id   AF-A0A7X7EVK4-F1
#
_cell.length_a   1.000
_cell.length_b   1.000
_cell.length_c   1.000
_cell.angle_alpha   90.00
_cell.angle_beta   90.00
_cell.angle_gamma   90.00
#
_symmetry.space_group_name_H-M   'P 1'
#
loop_
_entity.id
_entity.type
_entity.pdbx_description
1 polymer ?
#
loop_
_entity_poly.entity_id
_entity_poly.type
_entity_poly.pdbx_seq_one_letter_code
_entity_poly.pdbx_strand_id
1 'polypeptide(L)'
;CFIDNRMQNGAPDKQGNMPGQISDKAEVYENGIESRIPFINRMYSFIDSRTNRYLTRRSVSNLLKESGLVLVGMTEINGLTYFHTRKDKPAA
;
A
#
# COMPACT_ATOMS: atom_id res chain seq x y z
N CYS A 1 8.85 3.05 -2.93
CA CYS A 1 8.41 1.97 -3.84
C CYS A 1 6.89 1.82 -3.73
N PHE A 2 6.26 1.12 -4.67
CA PHE A 2 4.83 0.80 -4.66
C PHE A 2 4.59 -0.53 -5.40
N ILE A 3 3.44 -1.15 -5.20
CA ILE A 3 3.01 -2.33 -5.97
C ILE A 3 2.22 -1.82 -7.18
N ASP A 4 2.59 -2.23 -8.40
CA ASP A 4 1.86 -1.82 -9.61
C ASP A 4 0.68 -2.75 -9.86
N ASN A 5 -0.54 -2.26 -9.64
CA ASN A 5 -1.77 -3.06 -9.77
C ASN A 5 -2.02 -3.55 -11.19
N ARG A 6 -1.46 -2.89 -12.22
CA ARG A 6 -1.56 -3.38 -13.59
C ARG A 6 -0.90 -4.75 -13.75
N MET A 7 0.06 -5.07 -12.89
CA MET A 7 0.78 -6.35 -12.89
C MET A 7 0.09 -7.43 -12.05
N GLN A 8 -0.83 -7.04 -11.16
CA GLN A 8 -1.55 -7.95 -10.26
C GLN A 8 -2.77 -8.61 -10.93
N ASN A 9 -3.29 -8.05 -12.02
CA ASN A 9 -4.42 -8.62 -12.78
C ASN A 9 -4.13 -10.00 -13.43
N GLY A 10 -2.95 -10.59 -13.22
CA GLY A 10 -2.58 -11.93 -13.66
C GLY A 10 -2.69 -13.03 -12.58
N ALA A 11 -2.93 -12.69 -11.31
CA ALA A 11 -3.04 -13.68 -10.24
C ALA A 11 -4.32 -13.47 -9.42
N PRO A 12 -5.26 -14.45 -9.39
CA PRO A 12 -6.43 -14.32 -8.54
C PRO A 12 -6.01 -14.43 -7.08
N ASP A 13 -6.28 -13.38 -6.30
CA ASP A 13 -6.16 -13.39 -4.85
C ASP A 13 -7.01 -14.53 -4.28
N LYS A 14 -6.37 -15.64 -3.94
CA LYS A 14 -6.98 -16.72 -3.15
C LYS A 14 -7.03 -16.27 -1.70
N GLN A 15 -7.98 -15.40 -1.37
CA GLN A 15 -8.45 -15.28 0.02
C GLN A 15 -9.39 -16.46 0.29
N GLY A 16 -8.79 -17.58 0.71
CA GLY A 16 -9.51 -18.72 1.24
C GLY A 16 -10.12 -18.36 2.59
N ASN A 17 -11.46 -18.34 2.65
CA ASN A 17 -12.23 -18.45 3.88
C ASN A 17 -11.79 -19.70 4.65
N MET A 18 -11.25 -19.56 5.86
CA MET A 18 -11.06 -20.67 6.81
C MET A 18 -11.78 -20.35 8.12
N PRO A 19 -12.63 -21.27 8.65
CA PRO A 19 -13.34 -21.07 9.91
C PRO A 19 -12.49 -21.56 11.09
N GLY A 20 -11.93 -20.64 11.88
CA GLY A 20 -11.10 -20.94 13.07
C GLY A 20 -11.18 -19.86 14.16
N GLN A 21 -12.40 -19.40 14.48
CA GLN A 21 -12.67 -18.05 15.03
C GLN A 21 -12.25 -17.71 16.48
N ILE A 22 -11.58 -18.57 17.24
CA ILE A 22 -11.38 -18.33 18.70
C ILE A 22 -9.91 -18.19 19.10
N SER A 23 -9.01 -19.05 18.61
CA SER A 23 -7.56 -18.94 18.89
C SER A 23 -6.93 -17.75 18.14
N ASP A 24 -7.42 -17.49 16.93
CA ASP A 24 -6.91 -16.46 16.02
C ASP A 24 -6.98 -15.05 16.61
N LYS A 25 -8.04 -14.73 17.38
CA LYS A 25 -8.25 -13.35 17.86
C LYS A 25 -7.18 -12.92 18.86
N ALA A 26 -6.70 -13.82 19.72
CA ALA A 26 -5.66 -13.47 20.68
C ALA A 26 -4.35 -13.12 19.98
N GLU A 27 -3.96 -13.92 18.98
CA GLU A 27 -2.78 -13.69 18.16
C GLU A 27 -2.92 -12.41 17.31
N VAL A 28 -4.10 -12.16 16.74
CA VAL A 28 -4.40 -10.95 15.98
C VAL A 28 -4.25 -9.67 16.83
N TYR A 29 -4.63 -9.72 18.12
CA TYR A 29 -4.41 -8.60 19.04
C TYR A 29 -2.94 -8.43 19.42
N GLU A 30 -2.22 -9.52 19.72
CA GLU A 30 -0.81 -9.49 20.11
C GLU A 30 0.09 -9.05 18.94
N ASN A 31 -0.25 -9.46 17.73
CA ASN A 31 0.43 -9.07 16.50
C ASN A 31 0.01 -7.66 16.01
N GLY A 32 -0.89 -6.98 16.74
CA GLY A 32 -1.33 -5.61 16.43
C GLY A 32 -2.14 -5.47 15.15
N ILE A 33 -2.69 -6.58 14.64
CA ILE A 33 -3.53 -6.61 13.42
C ILE A 33 -4.91 -6.03 13.73
N GLU A 34 -5.46 -6.36 14.89
CA GLU A 34 -6.67 -5.73 15.43
C GLU A 34 -6.34 -5.13 16.81
N SER A 35 -7.04 -4.08 17.20
CA SER A 35 -7.00 -3.55 18.55
C SER A 35 -8.15 -4.12 19.38
N ARG A 36 -7.90 -4.35 20.67
CA ARG A 36 -8.97 -4.64 21.65
C ARG A 36 -9.87 -3.42 21.89
N ILE A 37 -9.45 -2.24 21.43
CA ILE A 37 -10.16 -0.97 21.58
C ILE A 37 -10.99 -0.72 20.32
N PRO A 38 -12.34 -0.69 20.39
CA PRO A 38 -13.19 -0.64 19.20
C PRO A 38 -12.97 0.57 18.28
N PHE A 39 -12.65 1.73 18.85
CA PHE A 39 -12.42 2.93 18.04
C PHE A 39 -11.13 2.86 17.23
N ILE A 40 -10.12 2.11 17.67
CA ILE A 40 -8.86 1.98 16.96
C ILE A 40 -9.07 1.17 15.68
N ASN A 41 -9.88 0.11 15.73
CA ASN A 41 -10.23 -0.67 14.53
C ASN A 41 -10.98 0.20 13.52
N ARG A 42 -11.88 1.07 13.99
CA ARG A 42 -12.56 2.04 13.13
C ARG A 42 -11.59 3.01 12.47
N MET A 43 -10.56 3.46 13.19
CA MET A 43 -9.50 4.29 12.62
C MET A 43 -8.70 3.55 11.55
N TYR A 44 -8.35 2.28 11.79
CA TYR A 44 -7.67 1.44 10.78
C TYR A 44 -8.53 1.28 9.52
N SER A 45 -9.82 0.97 9.65
CA SER A 45 -10.72 0.86 8.50
C SER A 45 -10.89 2.19 7.76
N PHE A 46 -10.93 3.32 8.48
CA PHE A 46 -11.02 4.64 7.86
C PHE A 46 -9.77 5.00 7.07
N ILE A 47 -8.59 4.74 7.63
CA ILE A 47 -7.31 4.95 6.94
C ILE A 47 -7.23 4.04 5.71
N ASP A 48 -7.61 2.77 5.86
CA ASP A 48 -7.56 1.79 4.78
C ASP A 48 -8.50 2.14 3.62
N SER A 49 -9.76 2.51 3.93
CA SER A 49 -10.74 2.93 2.91
C SER A 49 -10.33 4.19 2.13
N ARG A 50 -9.54 5.07 2.73
CA ARG A 50 -8.99 6.26 2.07
C ARG A 50 -7.68 5.99 1.35
N THR A 51 -7.03 4.87 1.63
CA THR A 51 -5.78 4.47 1.00
C THR A 51 -6.10 3.84 -0.36
N ASN A 52 -5.86 4.60 -1.43
CA ASN A 52 -6.00 4.06 -2.78
C ASN A 52 -4.90 3.02 -3.02
N ARG A 53 -5.28 1.73 -2.97
CA ARG A 53 -4.38 0.61 -3.24
C ARG A 53 -4.04 0.45 -4.72
N TYR A 54 -4.68 1.20 -5.62
CA TYR A 54 -4.47 1.14 -7.06
C TYR A 54 -3.41 2.14 -7.51
N LEU A 55 -2.15 1.74 -7.39
CA LEU A 55 -1.00 2.50 -7.85
C LEU A 55 -0.48 1.91 -9.16
N THR A 56 -0.29 2.76 -10.15
CA THR A 56 0.32 2.39 -11.44
C THR A 56 1.52 3.28 -11.66
N ARG A 57 2.47 2.85 -12.50
CA ARG A 57 3.59 3.72 -12.89
C ARG A 57 3.15 5.12 -13.34
N ARG A 58 2.02 5.22 -14.04
CA ARG A 58 1.47 6.51 -14.52
C ARG A 58 0.91 7.36 -13.38
N SER A 59 0.08 6.80 -12.51
CA SER A 59 -0.48 7.56 -11.38
C SER A 59 0.60 8.04 -10.42
N VAL A 60 1.60 7.20 -10.16
CA VAL A 60 2.76 7.58 -9.33
C VAL A 60 3.59 8.68 -10.00
N SER A 61 3.84 8.58 -11.31
CA SER A 61 4.54 9.64 -12.05
C SER A 61 3.83 10.99 -11.98
N ASN A 62 2.50 11.00 -12.12
CA ASN A 62 1.70 12.22 -12.02
C ASN A 62 1.73 12.81 -10.62
N LEU A 63 1.55 11.98 -9.58
CA LEU A 63 1.60 12.41 -8.18
C LEU A 63 2.94 13.06 -7.82
N LEU A 64 4.04 12.46 -8.29
CA LEU A 64 5.39 12.99 -8.09
C LEU A 64 5.54 14.36 -8.76
N LYS A 65 5.04 14.50 -9.98
CA LYS A 65 5.08 15.77 -10.73
C LYS A 65 4.28 16.87 -10.04
N GLU A 66 3.06 16.57 -9.58
CA GLU A 66 2.24 17.50 -8.79
C GLU A 66 2.94 17.94 -7.49
N SER A 67 3.77 17.06 -6.93
CA SER A 67 4.57 17.32 -5.73
C SER A 67 5.90 18.06 -6.01
N GLY A 68 6.17 18.47 -7.26
CA GLY A 68 7.43 19.13 -7.64
C GLY A 68 8.65 18.20 -7.69
N LEU A 69 8.41 16.88 -7.78
CA LEU A 69 9.43 15.85 -7.92
C LEU A 69 9.42 15.32 -9.37
N VAL A 70 10.60 15.28 -9.97
CA VAL A 70 10.80 14.69 -11.29
C VAL A 70 11.20 13.24 -11.12
N LEU A 71 10.47 12.33 -11.76
CA LEU A 71 10.84 10.94 -11.82
C LEU A 71 12.09 10.77 -12.71
N VAL A 72 13.14 10.19 -12.15
CA VAL A 72 14.38 9.92 -12.89
C VAL A 72 14.35 8.48 -13.43
N GLY A 73 13.64 7.57 -12.77
CA GLY A 73 13.39 6.22 -13.27
C GLY A 73 12.68 5.31 -12.28
N MET A 74 12.30 4.14 -12.77
CA MET A 74 11.62 3.10 -12.02
C MET A 74 12.26 1.74 -12.32
N THR A 75 12.34 0.90 -11.31
CA THR A 75 12.89 -0.46 -11.41
C THR A 75 12.00 -1.40 -10.64
N GLU A 76 11.74 -2.57 -11.20
CA GLU A 76 10.90 -3.58 -10.57
C GLU A 76 11.77 -4.70 -10.00
N ILE A 77 11.55 -5.02 -8.73
CA ILE A 77 12.27 -6.08 -8.01
C ILE A 77 11.23 -6.81 -7.14
N ASN A 78 11.05 -8.11 -7.37
CA ASN A 78 10.15 -8.98 -6.58
C ASN A 78 8.70 -8.44 -6.45
N GLY A 79 8.11 -7.92 -7.54
CA GLY A 79 6.75 -7.38 -7.54
C GLY A 79 6.59 -5.99 -6.89
N LEU A 80 7.68 -5.42 -6.38
CA LEU A 80 7.73 -4.04 -5.92
C LEU A 80 8.39 -3.15 -6.98
N THR A 81 7.71 -2.06 -7.34
CA THR A 81 8.26 -1.02 -8.19
C THR A 81 8.96 0.03 -7.32
N TYR A 82 10.28 0.05 -7.40
CA TYR A 82 11.13 1.09 -6.85
C TYR A 82 11.18 2.27 -7.82
N PHE A 83 11.25 3.47 -7.28
CA PHE A 83 11.34 4.68 -8.05
C PHE A 83 12.37 5.61 -7.42
N HIS A 84 13.06 6.37 -8.26
CA HIS A 84 13.98 7.40 -7.83
C HIS A 84 13.54 8.74 -8.41
N THR A 85 13.53 9.76 -7.55
CA THR A 85 13.11 11.11 -7.90
C THR A 85 14.22 12.10 -7.63
N ARG A 86 14.14 13.22 -8.34
CA ARG A 86 14.96 14.40 -8.10
C ARG A 86 14.04 15.58 -7.89
N LYS A 87 14.41 16.51 -7.01
CA LYS A 87 13.70 17.79 -6.93
C LYS A 87 13.88 18.56 -8.24
N ASP A 88 12.80 19.16 -8.72
CA ASP A 88 12.84 19.98 -9.94
C ASP A 88 13.64 21.27 -9.71
N LYS A 89 13.65 21.78 -8.48
CA LYS A 89 14.45 22.93 -8.05
C LYS A 89 15.32 22.57 -6.84
N PRO A 90 16.61 22.96 -6.80
CA PRO A 90 17.40 22.85 -5.59
C PRO A 90 16.70 23.65 -4.47
N ALA A 91 16.79 23.16 -3.23
CA ALA A 91 16.32 23.93 -2.09
C ALA A 91 17.09 25.27 -2.07
N ALA A 92 16.34 26.37 -2.06
CA ALA A 92 16.90 27.71 -1.97
C ALA A 92 17.62 27.93 -0.63
#